data_AF-A0A3B9NTZ4-F1
#
_entry.id   AF-A0A3B9NTZ4-F1
#
_cell.length_a   1.000
_cell.length_b   1.000
_cell.length_c   1.000
_cell.angle_alpha   90.00
_cell.angle_beta   90.00
_cell.angle_gamma   90.00
#
_symmetry.space_group_name_H-M   'P 1'
#
loop_
_entity.id
_entity.type
_entity.pdbx_description
1 polymer ?
#
loop_
_entity_poly.entity_id
_entity_poly.type
_entity_poly.pdbx_seq_one_letter_code
_entity_poly.pdbx_strand_id
1 'polypeptide(L)' 'AEQLLGWQADVRAVKVASAIADYVLRLVRESRGDASFEMGLSPRGGLALMAASRAWDLLQGRDFVTPEDVQA' A
#
# COMPACT_ATOMS: atom_id res chain seq x y z
N ALA A 1 12.68 -21.52 1.73
CA ALA A 1 12.33 -20.51 2.75
C ALA A 1 13.14 -19.23 2.55
N GLU A 2 14.47 -19.33 2.36
CA GLU A 2 15.35 -18.16 2.17
C GLU A 2 14.93 -17.23 1.03
N GLN A 3 14.56 -17.78 -0.13
CA GLN A 3 14.11 -16.98 -1.27
C GLN A 3 12.86 -16.13 -0.97
N LEU A 4 11.86 -16.72 -0.30
CA LEU A 4 10.64 -16.01 0.09
C LEU A 4 10.96 -14.89 1.08
N LEU A 5 11.83 -15.14 2.06
CA LEU A 5 12.27 -14.14 3.02
C LEU A 5 13.04 -13.00 2.35
N GLY A 6 13.86 -13.32 1.33
CA GLY A 6 14.53 -12.34 0.47
C GLY A 6 13.53 -11.41 -0.21
N TRP A 7 12.55 -11.97 -0.93
CA TRP A 7 11.51 -11.16 -1.58
C TRP A 7 10.72 -10.31 -0.60
N GLN A 8 10.37 -10.83 0.58
CA GLN A 8 9.70 -10.03 1.60
C GLN A 8 10.55 -8.86 2.11
N ALA A 9 11.87 -9.01 2.16
CA ALA A 9 12.79 -7.93 2.49
C ALA A 9 12.88 -6.90 1.36
N ASP A 10 12.96 -7.35 0.12
CA ASP A 10 13.01 -6.49 -1.07
C ASP A 10 11.74 -5.63 -1.18
N VAL A 11 10.56 -6.23 -0.97
CA VAL A 11 9.28 -5.49 -0.94
C VAL A 11 9.29 -4.40 0.14
N ARG A 12 9.86 -4.67 1.32
CA ARG A 12 9.98 -3.66 2.39
C ARG A 12 10.95 -2.53 2.07
N ALA A 13 11.90 -2.75 1.16
CA ALA A 13 12.88 -1.76 0.75
C ALA A 13 12.36 -0.78 -0.33
N VAL A 14 11.24 -1.11 -1.00
CA VAL A 14 10.59 -0.21 -1.96
C VAL A 14 10.18 1.08 -1.25
N LYS A 15 10.61 2.21 -1.81
CA LYS A 15 10.48 3.54 -1.21
C LYS A 15 9.04 4.02 -1.27
N VAL A 16 8.62 4.62 -0.16
CA VAL A 16 7.32 5.26 -0.03
C VAL A 16 7.53 6.67 0.48
N ALA A 17 7.11 7.65 -0.32
CA ALA A 17 7.08 9.04 0.12
C ALA A 17 5.96 9.24 1.14
N SER A 18 6.14 10.21 2.06
CA SER A 18 5.11 10.57 3.04
C SER A 18 3.78 10.92 2.36
N ALA A 19 3.82 11.58 1.20
CA ALA A 19 2.63 11.92 0.41
C ALA A 19 1.79 10.70 0.01
N ILE A 20 2.44 9.55 -0.27
CA ILE A 20 1.73 8.29 -0.57
C ILE A 20 1.09 7.72 0.69
N ALA A 21 1.79 7.75 1.82
CA ALA A 21 1.23 7.32 3.10
C ALA A 21 0.03 8.20 3.52
N ASP A 22 0.13 9.52 3.32
CA ASP A 22 -0.96 10.47 3.56
C ASP A 22 -2.14 10.23 2.63
N TYR A 23 -1.87 9.91 1.35
CA TYR A 23 -2.90 9.53 0.39
C TYR A 23 -3.67 8.28 0.84
N VAL A 24 -2.97 7.21 1.24
CA VAL A 24 -3.62 6.00 1.77
C VAL A 24 -4.40 6.29 3.05
N LEU A 25 -3.85 7.11 3.96
CA LEU A 25 -4.56 7.49 5.18
C LEU A 25 -5.85 8.26 4.87
N ARG A 26 -5.82 9.13 3.85
CA ARG A 26 -7.03 9.81 3.38
C ARG A 26 -8.06 8.81 2.85
N LEU A 27 -7.69 7.87 1.99
CA LEU A 27 -8.60 6.82 1.51
C LEU A 27 -9.23 6.03 2.66
N VAL A 28 -8.43 5.66 3.66
CA VAL A 28 -8.93 4.96 4.86
C VAL A 28 -9.97 5.81 5.61
N ARG A 29 -9.71 7.11 5.80
CA ARG A 29 -10.64 8.02 6.47
C ARG A 29 -11.93 8.21 5.68
N GLU A 30 -11.83 8.48 4.38
CA GLU A 30 -13.00 8.67 3.51
C GLU A 30 -13.87 7.41 3.47
N SER A 31 -13.27 6.23 3.31
CA SER A 31 -14.03 4.96 3.28
C SER A 31 -14.79 4.67 4.59
N ARG A 32 -14.38 5.26 5.72
CA ARG A 32 -15.07 5.13 7.02
C ARG A 32 -16.17 6.17 7.23
N GLY A 33 -16.04 7.34 6.62
CA GLY A 33 -16.99 8.44 6.75
C GLY A 33 -18.12 8.38 5.72
N ASP A 34 -17.91 7.66 4.62
CA ASP A 34 -18.87 7.54 3.53
C ASP A 34 -19.93 6.46 3.81
N ALA A 35 -21.19 6.89 3.82
CA ALA A 35 -22.36 6.06 4.10
C ALA A 35 -22.67 5.03 2.99
N SER A 36 -22.00 5.11 1.83
CA SER A 36 -22.10 4.11 0.76
C SER A 36 -21.39 2.80 1.10
N PHE A 37 -20.47 2.80 2.06
CA PHE A 37 -19.80 1.58 2.53
C PHE A 37 -20.44 1.06 3.81
N GLU A 38 -20.83 -0.22 3.83
CA GLU A 38 -21.28 -0.90 5.06
C GLU A 38 -20.15 -0.95 6.11
N MET A 39 -18.90 -1.06 5.66
CA MET A 39 -17.71 -1.02 6.51
C MET A 39 -16.53 -0.39 5.78
N GLY A 40 -15.99 0.70 6.34
CA GLY A 40 -14.77 1.33 5.85
C GLY A 40 -13.49 0.56 6.16
N LEU A 41 -12.40 0.90 5.49
CA LEU A 41 -11.10 0.26 5.69
C LEU A 41 -10.61 0.42 7.12
N SER A 42 -9.98 -0.62 7.67
CA SER A 42 -9.28 -0.53 8.96
C SER A 42 -7.89 0.09 8.83
N PRO A 43 -7.27 0.57 9.93
CA PRO A 43 -5.86 0.95 9.91
C PRO A 43 -4.96 -0.17 9.36
N ARG A 44 -5.28 -1.43 9.67
CA ARG A 44 -4.59 -2.61 9.11
C ARG A 44 -4.83 -2.76 7.61
N GLY A 45 -6.02 -2.39 7.12
CA GLY A 45 -6.32 -2.33 5.69
C GLY A 45 -5.43 -1.32 4.95
N GLY A 46 -5.19 -0.14 5.53
CA GLY A 46 -4.24 0.83 4.98
C GLY A 46 -2.80 0.30 4.92
N LEU A 47 -2.35 -0.39 5.97
CA LEU A 47 -1.03 -1.04 5.97
C LEU A 47 -0.92 -2.15 4.91
N ALA A 48 -1.98 -2.94 4.73
CA ALA A 48 -2.04 -3.97 3.70
C ALA A 48 -2.01 -3.38 2.28
N LEU A 49 -2.73 -2.28 2.05
CA LEU A 49 -2.72 -1.56 0.76
C LEU A 49 -1.31 -1.07 0.43
N MET A 50 -0.64 -0.43 1.39
CA MET A 50 0.75 0.01 1.25
C MET A 50 1.74 -1.14 0.99
N ALA A 51 1.51 -2.31 1.59
CA ALA A 51 2.36 -3.48 1.35
C ALA A 51 2.12 -4.07 -0.05
N ALA A 52 0.86 -4.08 -0.51
CA ALA A 52 0.49 -4.54 -1.83
C ALA A 52 1.09 -3.63 -2.93
N SER A 53 0.99 -2.30 -2.79
CA SER A 53 1.58 -1.35 -3.75
C SER A 53 3.10 -1.53 -3.88
N ARG A 54 3.81 -1.68 -2.76
CA ARG A 54 5.26 -1.97 -2.79
C ARG A 54 5.58 -3.29 -3.50
N ALA A 55 4.79 -4.33 -3.25
CA ALA A 55 4.97 -5.60 -3.92
C ALA A 55 4.72 -5.48 -5.42
N TRP A 56 3.68 -4.73 -5.81
CA TRP A 56 3.38 -4.42 -7.20
C TRP A 56 4.55 -3.71 -7.88
N ASP A 57 5.10 -2.67 -7.27
CA ASP A 57 6.23 -1.94 -7.85
C ASP A 57 7.49 -2.77 -8.00
N LEU A 58 7.80 -3.60 -7.01
CA LEU A 58 8.91 -4.54 -7.11
C LEU A 58 8.73 -5.49 -8.32
N LEU A 59 7.51 -5.99 -8.53
CA LEU A 59 7.20 -6.86 -9.69
C LEU A 59 7.29 -6.12 -11.03
N GLN A 60 7.04 -4.80 -11.04
CA GLN A 60 7.22 -3.94 -12.21
C GLN A 60 8.67 -3.47 -12.40
N GLY A 61 9.61 -3.90 -11.55
CA GLY A 61 11.02 -3.50 -11.62
C GLY A 61 11.29 -2.06 -11.19
N ARG A 62 10.36 -1.44 -10.43
CA ARG A 62 10.52 -0.10 -9.84
C ARG A 62 10.84 -0.20 -8.35
N ASP A 63 11.47 0.85 -7.81
CA ASP A 63 11.89 0.91 -6.40
C ASP A 63 11.15 2.00 -5.60
N PHE A 64 10.07 2.57 -6.14
CA PHE A 64 9.23 3.57 -5.47
C PHE A 64 7.76 3.45 -5.87
N VAL A 65 6.88 3.82 -4.94
CA VAL A 65 5.42 3.79 -5.12
C VAL A 65 4.89 5.11 -5.70
N THR A 66 4.01 5.01 -6.70
CA THR A 66 3.21 6.11 -7.24
C THR A 66 1.74 6.01 -6.81
N PRO A 67 0.95 7.10 -6.88
CA PRO A 67 -0.48 7.05 -6.55
C PRO A 67 -1.27 6.02 -7.37
N GLU A 68 -0.87 5.79 -8.63
CA GLU A 68 -1.47 4.81 -9.53
C GLU A 68 -1.30 3.38 -8.99
N ASP A 69 -0.19 3.08 -8.31
CA ASP A 69 0.10 1.76 -7.73
C ASP A 69 -0.73 1.47 -6.47
N VAL A 70 -1.33 2.50 -5.89
CA VAL A 70 -2.29 2.39 -4.79
C VAL A 70 -3.71 2.17 -5.33
N GLN A 71 -3.99 2.55 -6.57
CA GLN A 71 -5.31 2.44 -7.20
C GLN A 71 -5.50 1.16 -8.03
N ALA A 72 -4.40 0.49 -8.40
CA ALA A 72 -4.36 -0.67 -9.30
C ALA A 72 -5.06 -1.93 -8.77
#